data_AF-A0A7C1IUI3-F1
#
_entry.id   AF-A0A7C1IUI3-F1
#
_cell.length_a   1.000
_cell.length_b   1.000
_cell.length_c   1.000
_cell.angle_alpha   90.00
_cell.angle_beta   90.00
_cell.angle_gamma   90.00
#
_symmetry.space_group_name_H-M   'P 1'
#
loop_
_entity.id
_entity.type
_entity.pdbx_description
1 polymer ?
#
loop_
_entity_poly.entity_id
_entity_poly.type
_entity_poly.pdbx_seq_one_letter_code
_entity_poly.pdbx_strand_id
1 'polypeptide(L)'
;MKIRGLFLVLAIAFLVQSAHFAEHIAQIIQIYAEGIKPPDAHGLLGSVFDFEWVHFTYNIGLEGALILLWLAYRRARQESPLPAVSSALPLFTGLVLFQGYHSIEHITKLYQYLFNTLYQSGTVPTPGILPTVTGWPIFLVHFGINMIVWALLALAVWRLHNTYWQPEQVVVQN
;
A
#
# COMPACT_ATOMS: atom_id res chain seq x y z
N MET A 1 -14.90 7.37 21.30
CA MET A 1 -14.65 5.95 20.94
C MET A 1 -14.37 5.70 19.45
N LYS A 2 -15.01 6.40 18.49
CA LYS A 2 -14.88 6.08 17.04
C LYS A 2 -13.49 6.26 16.43
N ILE A 3 -12.82 7.38 16.71
CA ILE A 3 -11.45 7.64 16.21
C ILE A 3 -10.50 6.56 16.74
N ARG A 4 -10.82 5.96 17.92
CA ARG A 4 -10.27 4.73 18.56
C ARG A 4 -9.77 3.73 17.54
N GLY A 5 -10.80 3.10 16.99
CA GLY A 5 -10.69 2.03 16.03
C GLY A 5 -10.08 2.49 14.73
N LEU A 6 -10.38 3.72 14.25
CA LEU A 6 -9.82 4.19 12.98
C LEU A 6 -8.30 4.24 12.99
N PHE A 7 -7.70 4.72 14.09
CA PHE A 7 -6.25 4.72 14.21
C PHE A 7 -5.68 3.32 14.33
N LEU A 8 -6.36 2.40 15.05
CA LEU A 8 -5.94 1.00 15.11
C LEU A 8 -5.97 0.34 13.73
N VAL A 9 -7.03 0.56 12.94
CA VAL A 9 -7.11 0.05 11.56
C VAL A 9 -5.99 0.64 10.70
N LEU A 10 -5.72 1.94 10.80
CA LEU A 10 -4.59 2.58 10.11
C LEU A 10 -3.24 1.97 10.52
N ALA A 11 -3.03 1.73 11.81
CA ALA A 11 -1.80 1.13 12.32
C ALA A 11 -1.61 -0.30 11.82
N ILE A 12 -2.68 -1.10 11.79
CA ILE A 12 -2.65 -2.46 11.23
C ILE A 12 -2.33 -2.41 9.73
N ALA A 13 -2.99 -1.53 8.96
CA ALA A 13 -2.71 -1.35 7.54
C ALA A 13 -1.24 -0.95 7.30
N PHE A 14 -0.69 -0.06 8.12
CA PHE A 14 0.71 0.33 8.06
C PHE A 14 1.67 -0.82 8.39
N LEU A 15 1.38 -1.64 9.41
CA LEU A 15 2.21 -2.79 9.74
C LEU A 15 2.23 -3.83 8.61
N VAL A 16 1.06 -4.13 8.05
CA VAL A 16 0.91 -5.05 6.92
C VAL A 16 1.64 -4.53 5.67
N GLN A 17 1.46 -3.25 5.32
CA GLN A 17 2.19 -2.64 4.21
C GLN A 17 3.70 -2.56 4.46
N SER A 18 4.13 -2.42 5.72
CA SER A 18 5.56 -2.43 6.06
C SER A 18 6.18 -3.81 5.85
N ALA A 19 5.47 -4.88 6.23
CA ALA A 19 5.91 -6.24 5.93
C ALA A 19 5.98 -6.47 4.41
N HIS A 20 4.96 -6.06 3.67
CA HIS A 20 4.95 -6.17 2.21
C HIS A 20 6.08 -5.35 1.55
N PHE A 21 6.34 -4.12 2.02
CA PHE A 21 7.42 -3.31 1.48
C PHE A 21 8.80 -3.86 1.82
N ALA A 22 8.96 -4.52 2.98
CA ALA A 22 10.19 -5.22 3.33
C ALA A 22 10.51 -6.36 2.35
N GLU A 23 9.50 -7.09 1.85
CA GLU A 23 9.67 -8.07 0.77
C GLU A 23 10.26 -7.42 -0.49
N HIS A 24 9.75 -6.25 -0.89
CA HIS A 24 10.26 -5.50 -2.05
C HIS A 24 11.69 -4.98 -1.83
N ILE A 25 12.03 -4.53 -0.61
CA ILE A 25 13.40 -4.15 -0.26
C ILE A 25 14.34 -5.37 -0.40
N ALA A 26 13.92 -6.53 0.13
CA ALA A 26 14.69 -7.76 0.01
C ALA A 26 14.89 -8.16 -1.46
N GLN A 27 13.85 -8.03 -2.29
CA GLN A 27 13.94 -8.27 -3.73
C GLN A 27 14.96 -7.34 -4.42
N ILE A 28 14.97 -6.04 -4.07
CA ILE A 28 15.96 -5.08 -4.59
C ILE A 28 17.39 -5.46 -4.16
N ILE A 29 17.58 -5.90 -2.92
CA ILE A 29 18.88 -6.35 -2.40
C ILE A 29 19.34 -7.60 -3.17
N GLN A 30 18.46 -8.60 -3.34
CA GLN A 30 18.75 -9.82 -4.11
C GLN A 30 19.22 -9.48 -5.53
N ILE A 31 18.55 -8.55 -6.22
CA ILE A 31 18.89 -8.18 -7.59
C ILE A 31 20.22 -7.42 -7.66
N TYR A 32 20.38 -6.37 -6.86
CA TYR A 32 21.51 -5.44 -7.04
C TYR A 32 22.74 -5.78 -6.20
N ALA A 33 22.58 -6.39 -5.03
CA ALA A 33 23.69 -6.75 -4.14
C ALA A 33 24.10 -8.22 -4.31
N GLU A 34 23.15 -9.13 -4.50
CA GLU A 34 23.43 -10.57 -4.62
C GLU A 34 23.54 -11.04 -6.08
N GLY A 35 23.13 -10.20 -7.05
CA GLY A 35 23.20 -10.52 -8.48
C GLY A 35 22.18 -11.57 -8.94
N ILE A 36 21.13 -11.80 -8.14
CA ILE A 36 20.03 -12.70 -8.49
C ILE A 36 19.23 -12.09 -9.64
N LYS A 37 18.90 -12.90 -10.65
CA LYS A 37 18.13 -12.42 -11.80
C LYS A 37 16.70 -12.09 -11.34
N PRO A 38 16.05 -11.06 -11.91
CA PRO A 38 14.71 -10.67 -11.49
C PRO A 38 13.66 -11.79 -11.41
N PRO A 39 13.63 -12.79 -12.32
CA PRO A 39 12.69 -13.90 -12.23
C PRO A 39 12.90 -14.81 -11.00
N ASP A 40 14.10 -14.83 -10.42
CA ASP A 40 14.50 -15.68 -9.29
C ASP A 40 14.57 -14.88 -7.97
N ALA A 41 14.40 -13.55 -8.03
CA ALA A 41 14.43 -12.67 -6.87
C ALA A 41 13.01 -12.53 -6.30
N HIS A 42 12.68 -13.34 -5.29
CA HIS A 42 11.33 -13.41 -4.71
C HIS A 42 11.21 -12.70 -3.34
N GLY A 43 12.21 -11.96 -2.88
CA GLY A 43 12.20 -11.39 -1.52
C GLY A 43 12.42 -12.44 -0.43
N LEU A 44 11.88 -12.22 0.76
CA LEU A 44 12.07 -13.10 1.93
C LEU A 44 11.11 -14.30 1.89
N LEU A 45 9.83 -14.04 1.58
CA LEU A 45 8.75 -15.03 1.62
C LEU A 45 8.07 -15.24 0.26
N GLY A 46 8.45 -14.50 -0.78
CA GLY A 46 7.77 -14.59 -2.08
C GLY A 46 7.89 -15.97 -2.73
N SER A 47 8.94 -16.76 -2.47
CA SER A 47 9.01 -18.14 -3.00
C SER A 47 7.82 -19.03 -2.58
N VAL A 48 7.10 -18.65 -1.51
CA VAL A 48 5.88 -19.33 -1.01
C VAL A 48 4.60 -18.59 -1.37
N PHE A 49 4.65 -17.28 -1.60
CA PHE A 49 3.46 -16.43 -1.78
C PHE A 49 3.41 -15.67 -3.12
N ASP A 50 4.33 -15.93 -4.04
CA ASP A 50 4.46 -15.27 -5.34
C ASP A 50 3.47 -15.82 -6.38
N PHE A 51 2.18 -15.65 -6.06
CA PHE A 51 1.08 -15.98 -6.95
C PHE A 51 0.23 -14.74 -7.20
N GLU A 52 -0.26 -14.58 -8.43
CA GLU A 52 -1.01 -13.39 -8.85
C GLU A 52 -2.24 -13.14 -7.97
N TRP A 53 -2.91 -14.21 -7.52
CA TRP A 53 -4.07 -14.11 -6.63
C TRP A 53 -3.74 -13.50 -5.27
N VAL A 54 -2.59 -13.81 -4.69
CA VAL A 54 -2.19 -13.26 -3.38
C VAL A 54 -1.99 -11.76 -3.50
N HIS A 55 -1.25 -11.34 -4.52
CA HIS A 55 -1.02 -9.93 -4.81
C HIS A 55 -2.31 -9.18 -5.12
N PHE A 56 -3.21 -9.77 -5.90
CA PHE A 56 -4.51 -9.20 -6.20
C PHE A 56 -5.36 -9.01 -4.93
N THR A 57 -5.56 -10.08 -4.15
CA THR A 57 -6.38 -10.02 -2.93
C THR A 57 -5.82 -9.01 -1.93
N TYR A 58 -4.48 -8.98 -1.78
CA TYR A 58 -3.80 -8.00 -0.95
C TYR A 58 -4.11 -6.56 -1.38
N ASN A 59 -3.87 -6.23 -2.65
CA ASN A 59 -3.98 -4.85 -3.13
C ASN A 59 -5.42 -4.33 -3.14
N ILE A 60 -6.38 -5.16 -3.55
CA ILE A 60 -7.80 -4.81 -3.51
C ILE A 60 -8.30 -4.67 -2.06
N GLY A 61 -7.86 -5.57 -1.16
CA GLY A 61 -8.20 -5.48 0.25
C GLY A 61 -7.65 -4.22 0.92
N LEU A 62 -6.39 -3.88 0.64
CA LEU A 62 -5.76 -2.66 1.13
C LEU A 62 -6.47 -1.42 0.60
N GLU A 63 -6.77 -1.36 -0.70
CA GLU A 63 -7.50 -0.23 -1.29
C GLU A 63 -8.88 -0.04 -0.65
N GLY A 64 -9.64 -1.13 -0.47
CA GLY A 64 -10.92 -1.09 0.24
C GLY A 64 -10.79 -0.53 1.66
N ALA A 65 -9.78 -0.96 2.41
CA ALA A 65 -9.50 -0.44 3.76
C ALA A 65 -9.14 1.06 3.74
N LEU A 66 -8.34 1.51 2.78
CA LEU A 66 -7.94 2.91 2.64
C LEU A 66 -9.11 3.81 2.25
N ILE A 67 -10.00 3.37 1.35
CA ILE A 67 -11.24 4.08 1.02
C ILE A 67 -12.12 4.23 2.26
N LEU A 68 -12.30 3.16 3.03
CA LEU A 68 -13.09 3.20 4.27
C LEU A 68 -12.48 4.14 5.32
N LEU A 69 -11.15 4.12 5.48
CA LEU A 69 -10.44 5.06 6.35
C LEU A 69 -10.62 6.50 5.88
N TRP A 70 -10.48 6.77 4.58
CA TRP A 70 -10.68 8.11 3.99
C TRP A 70 -12.09 8.62 4.27
N LEU A 71 -13.12 7.81 4.00
CA LEU A 71 -14.53 8.16 4.30
C LEU A 71 -14.75 8.42 5.79
N ALA A 72 -14.20 7.55 6.65
CA ALA A 72 -14.36 7.66 8.08
C ALA A 72 -13.67 8.91 8.67
N TYR A 73 -12.46 9.23 8.24
CA TYR A 73 -11.76 10.45 8.66
C TYR A 73 -12.37 11.71 8.06
N ARG A 74 -12.91 11.65 6.84
CA ARG A 74 -13.68 12.76 6.24
C ARG A 74 -14.92 13.09 7.07
N ARG A 75 -15.64 12.06 7.53
CA ARG A 75 -16.77 12.23 8.46
C ARG A 75 -16.31 12.74 9.82
N ALA A 76 -15.24 12.17 10.38
CA ALA A 76 -14.71 12.57 11.68
C ALA A 76 -14.30 14.05 11.71
N ARG A 77 -13.78 14.60 10.60
CA ARG A 77 -13.49 16.04 10.45
C ARG A 77 -14.72 16.93 10.62
N GLN A 78 -15.88 16.49 10.15
CA GLN A 78 -17.14 17.25 10.26
C GLN A 78 -17.67 17.23 11.70
N GLU A 79 -17.46 16.11 12.40
CA GLU A 79 -17.93 15.91 13.79
C GLU A 79 -16.95 16.48 14.84
N SER A 80 -15.66 16.65 14.50
CA SER A 80 -14.62 17.14 15.41
C SER A 80 -13.52 17.91 14.65
N PRO A 81 -13.29 19.20 14.94
CA PRO A 81 -12.37 20.06 14.18
C PRO A 81 -10.90 19.89 14.60
N LEU A 82 -10.45 18.68 14.95
CA LEU A 82 -9.06 18.44 15.33
C LEU A 82 -8.14 18.77 14.13
N PRO A 83 -7.16 19.70 14.28
CA PRO A 83 -6.28 20.10 13.18
C PRO A 83 -5.51 18.92 12.57
N ALA A 84 -5.15 17.93 13.38
CA ALA A 84 -4.47 16.72 12.95
C ALA A 84 -5.32 15.88 11.98
N VAL A 85 -6.63 15.76 12.22
CA VAL A 85 -7.54 15.03 11.30
C VAL A 85 -7.65 15.77 9.98
N SER A 86 -7.82 17.09 10.02
CA SER A 86 -7.94 17.90 8.79
C SER A 86 -6.68 17.85 7.93
N SER A 87 -5.51 17.87 8.56
CA SER A 87 -4.23 17.82 7.87
C SER A 87 -3.80 16.41 7.45
N ALA A 88 -4.41 15.35 7.98
CA ALA A 88 -4.20 13.98 7.51
C ALA A 88 -5.01 13.64 6.24
N LEU A 89 -6.11 14.36 5.96
CA LEU A 89 -6.97 14.05 4.80
C LEU A 89 -6.26 14.09 3.44
N PRO A 90 -5.38 15.06 3.13
CA PRO A 90 -4.61 15.01 1.88
C PRO A 90 -3.76 13.74 1.75
N LEU A 91 -3.23 13.20 2.85
CA LEU A 91 -2.47 11.95 2.86
C LEU A 91 -3.38 10.76 2.51
N PHE A 92 -4.58 10.70 3.07
CA PHE A 92 -5.56 9.67 2.71
C PHE A 92 -6.03 9.78 1.26
N THR A 93 -6.21 11.00 0.75
CA THR A 93 -6.51 11.20 -0.68
C THR A 93 -5.36 10.67 -1.54
N GLY A 94 -4.11 10.98 -1.18
CA GLY A 94 -2.94 10.42 -1.86
C GLY A 94 -2.92 8.89 -1.80
N LEU A 95 -3.19 8.30 -0.64
CA LEU A 95 -3.25 6.86 -0.45
C LEU A 95 -4.26 6.20 -1.38
N VAL A 96 -5.50 6.69 -1.43
CA VAL A 96 -6.54 6.19 -2.34
C VAL A 96 -6.13 6.33 -3.80
N LEU A 97 -5.47 7.44 -4.18
CA LEU A 97 -5.05 7.64 -5.58
C LEU A 97 -3.92 6.70 -5.99
N PHE A 98 -2.85 6.61 -5.20
CA PHE A 98 -1.68 5.80 -5.53
C PHE A 98 -1.95 4.31 -5.35
N GLN A 99 -2.61 3.90 -4.26
CA GLN A 99 -3.00 2.51 -4.08
C GLN A 99 -4.13 2.11 -5.03
N GLY A 100 -5.03 3.02 -5.39
CA GLY A 100 -6.04 2.81 -6.42
C GLY A 100 -5.42 2.54 -7.79
N TYR A 101 -4.42 3.34 -8.18
CA TYR A 101 -3.65 3.07 -9.39
C TYR A 101 -2.94 1.71 -9.31
N HIS A 102 -2.27 1.40 -8.20
CA HIS A 102 -1.61 0.11 -7.97
C HIS A 102 -2.59 -1.08 -8.06
N SER A 103 -3.82 -0.88 -7.57
CA SER A 103 -4.89 -1.87 -7.61
C SER A 103 -5.39 -2.13 -9.03
N ILE A 104 -5.57 -1.06 -9.83
CA ILE A 104 -5.86 -1.18 -11.27
C ILE A 104 -4.75 -1.95 -11.97
N GLU A 105 -3.51 -1.73 -11.54
CA GLU A 105 -2.37 -2.42 -12.12
C GLU A 105 -2.42 -3.93 -11.83
N HIS A 106 -2.75 -4.32 -10.60
CA HIS A 106 -2.97 -5.72 -10.24
C HIS A 106 -4.22 -6.35 -10.86
N ILE A 107 -5.30 -5.58 -11.10
CA ILE A 107 -6.44 -6.06 -11.89
C ILE A 107 -5.98 -6.41 -13.31
N THR A 108 -5.14 -5.56 -13.91
CA THR A 108 -4.61 -5.79 -15.26
C THR A 108 -3.69 -7.00 -15.30
N LYS A 109 -2.82 -7.15 -14.31
CA LYS A 109 -1.96 -8.34 -14.17
C LYS A 109 -2.78 -9.62 -14.01
N LEU A 110 -3.81 -9.61 -13.17
CA LEU A 110 -4.72 -10.76 -13.05
C LEU A 110 -5.44 -11.06 -14.36
N TYR A 111 -5.91 -10.04 -15.08
CA TYR A 111 -6.50 -10.23 -16.41
C TYR A 111 -5.50 -10.86 -17.39
N GLN A 112 -4.26 -10.36 -17.43
CA GLN A 112 -3.19 -10.93 -18.26
C GLN A 112 -2.93 -12.40 -17.89
N TYR A 113 -2.84 -12.72 -16.59
CA TYR A 113 -2.70 -14.10 -16.11
C TYR A 113 -3.86 -15.00 -16.57
N LEU A 114 -5.10 -14.53 -16.44
CA LEU A 114 -6.29 -15.35 -16.76
C LEU A 114 -6.49 -15.58 -18.26
N PHE A 115 -6.10 -14.63 -19.10
CA PHE A 115 -6.45 -14.63 -20.53
C PHE A 115 -5.26 -14.74 -21.49
N ASN A 116 -4.03 -14.84 -21.01
CA ASN A 116 -2.86 -15.07 -21.84
C ASN A 116 -2.02 -16.25 -21.30
N THR A 117 -1.99 -17.33 -22.08
CA THR A 117 -1.32 -18.59 -21.74
C THR A 117 0.19 -18.44 -21.52
N LEU A 118 0.82 -17.40 -22.08
CA LEU A 118 2.22 -17.07 -21.80
C LEU A 118 2.47 -16.91 -20.31
N TYR A 119 1.59 -16.19 -19.62
CA TYR A 119 1.74 -15.84 -18.20
C TYR A 119 1.22 -16.92 -17.26
N GLN A 120 0.31 -17.79 -17.72
CA GLN A 120 -0.20 -18.92 -16.93
C GLN A 120 0.89 -19.93 -16.56
N SER A 121 1.93 -20.03 -17.38
CA SER A 121 3.06 -20.92 -17.13
C SER A 121 3.92 -20.51 -15.93
N GLY A 122 3.79 -19.27 -15.44
CA GLY A 122 4.65 -18.70 -14.39
C GLY A 122 6.09 -18.40 -14.83
N THR A 123 6.47 -18.73 -16.07
CA THR A 123 7.84 -18.49 -16.59
C THR A 123 8.08 -17.03 -16.96
N VAL A 124 7.01 -16.29 -17.25
CA VAL A 124 7.03 -14.87 -17.56
C VAL A 124 6.06 -14.17 -16.61
N PRO A 125 6.50 -13.21 -15.79
CA PRO A 125 5.61 -12.47 -14.92
C PRO A 125 4.68 -11.57 -15.74
N THR A 126 3.47 -11.37 -15.24
CA THR A 126 2.48 -10.44 -15.78
C THR A 126 2.99 -9.00 -15.67
N PRO A 127 3.14 -8.27 -16.79
CA PRO A 127 3.75 -6.94 -16.79
C PRO A 127 2.82 -5.84 -16.24
N GLY A 128 1.51 -5.99 -16.32
CA GLY A 128 0.57 -4.88 -16.04
C GLY A 128 0.52 -3.87 -17.19
N ILE A 129 0.24 -2.62 -16.90
CA ILE A 129 0.08 -1.47 -17.80
C ILE A 129 1.42 -0.76 -17.94
N LEU A 130 2.02 -0.24 -16.87
CA LEU A 130 3.21 0.62 -16.95
C LEU A 130 4.40 -0.11 -17.58
N PRO A 131 4.85 -1.28 -17.07
CA PRO A 131 5.90 -2.06 -17.72
C PRO A 131 5.60 -2.40 -19.18
N THR A 132 4.33 -2.67 -19.53
CA THR A 132 3.91 -2.94 -20.92
C THR A 132 4.07 -1.70 -21.81
N VAL A 133 3.73 -0.52 -21.32
CA VAL A 133 3.74 0.72 -22.10
C VAL A 133 5.13 1.35 -22.17
N THR A 134 5.92 1.27 -21.09
CA THR A 134 7.20 1.96 -20.97
C THR A 134 8.42 1.05 -21.16
N GLY A 135 8.24 -0.27 -21.08
CA GLY A 135 9.33 -1.23 -21.02
C GLY A 135 10.11 -1.18 -19.70
N TRP A 136 9.60 -0.49 -18.67
CA TRP A 136 10.28 -0.41 -17.38
C TRP A 136 10.27 -1.77 -16.66
N PRO A 137 11.31 -2.09 -15.88
CA PRO A 137 11.34 -3.34 -15.12
C PRO A 137 10.19 -3.40 -14.10
N ILE A 138 9.45 -4.52 -14.12
CA ILE A 138 8.27 -4.76 -13.27
C ILE A 138 8.60 -4.52 -11.78
N PHE A 139 9.73 -5.06 -11.32
CA PHE A 139 10.16 -4.94 -9.93
C PHE A 139 10.42 -3.48 -9.50
N LEU A 140 10.96 -2.64 -10.38
CA LEU A 140 11.19 -1.22 -10.09
C LEU A 140 9.87 -0.44 -10.00
N VAL A 141 8.93 -0.73 -10.90
CA VAL A 141 7.60 -0.10 -10.86
C VAL A 141 6.88 -0.46 -9.57
N HIS A 142 6.88 -1.75 -9.18
CA HIS A 142 6.24 -2.20 -7.94
C HIS A 142 6.94 -1.62 -6.71
N PHE A 143 8.27 -1.61 -6.66
CA PHE A 143 9.02 -0.99 -5.58
C PHE A 143 8.67 0.49 -5.42
N GLY A 144 8.68 1.26 -6.51
CA GLY A 144 8.41 2.69 -6.50
C GLY A 144 7.01 3.03 -6.00
N ILE A 145 5.98 2.33 -6.48
CA ILE A 145 4.59 2.56 -6.05
C ILE A 145 4.41 2.15 -4.59
N ASN A 146 4.93 0.99 -4.19
CA ASN A 146 4.84 0.54 -2.79
C ASN A 146 5.57 1.48 -1.83
N MET A 147 6.71 2.06 -2.23
CA MET A 147 7.42 3.07 -1.46
C MET A 147 6.55 4.32 -1.24
N ILE A 148 5.86 4.80 -2.29
CA ILE A 148 4.95 5.95 -2.18
C ILE A 148 3.80 5.63 -1.21
N VAL A 149 3.13 4.48 -1.38
CA VAL A 149 2.02 4.04 -0.52
C VAL A 149 2.49 3.89 0.93
N TRP A 150 3.62 3.24 1.14
CA TRP A 150 4.22 3.05 2.47
C TRP A 150 4.56 4.39 3.13
N ALA A 151 5.18 5.32 2.40
CA ALA A 151 5.54 6.64 2.93
C ALA A 151 4.31 7.45 3.32
N LEU A 152 3.25 7.42 2.51
CA LEU A 152 2.00 8.11 2.83
C LEU A 152 1.30 7.51 4.07
N LEU A 153 1.32 6.17 4.22
CA LEU A 153 0.81 5.51 5.43
C LEU A 153 1.64 5.89 6.67
N ALA A 154 2.97 5.88 6.56
CA ALA A 154 3.87 6.28 7.64
C ALA A 154 3.59 7.73 8.09
N LEU A 155 3.45 8.65 7.14
CA LEU A 155 3.11 10.05 7.39
C LEU A 155 1.72 10.18 8.03
N ALA A 156 0.72 9.41 7.58
CA ALA A 156 -0.61 9.43 8.16
C ALA A 156 -0.62 8.93 9.61
N VAL A 157 0.08 7.82 9.89
CA VAL A 157 0.28 7.30 11.25
C VAL A 157 0.97 8.34 12.12
N TRP A 158 2.10 8.87 11.67
CA TRP A 158 2.86 9.90 12.40
C TRP A 158 2.01 11.13 12.71
N ARG A 159 1.25 11.62 11.72
CA ARG A 159 0.39 12.79 11.87
C ARG A 159 -0.72 12.57 12.89
N LEU A 160 -1.30 11.38 12.92
CA LEU A 160 -2.44 11.06 13.79
C LEU A 160 -2.03 10.55 15.17
N HIS A 161 -0.82 10.02 15.33
CA HIS A 161 -0.27 9.49 16.60
C HIS A 161 -0.33 10.52 17.75
N ASN A 162 0.01 11.79 17.48
CA ASN A 162 0.03 12.83 18.52
C ASN A 162 -1.37 13.26 18.97
N THR A 163 -2.37 13.07 18.12
CA THR A 163 -3.80 13.26 18.46
C THR A 163 -4.26 12.20 19.46
N TYR A 164 -3.54 11.10 19.55
CA TYR A 164 -3.97 9.88 20.21
C TYR A 164 -3.50 9.76 21.66
N TRP A 165 -2.24 10.12 21.88
CA TRP A 165 -1.57 9.91 23.16
C TRP A 165 -1.52 11.14 24.06
N GLN A 166 -2.07 12.27 23.62
CA GLN A 166 -2.14 13.51 24.42
C GLN A 166 -3.59 13.97 24.63
N PRO A 167 -4.37 13.28 25.49
CA PRO A 167 -5.77 13.63 25.75
C PRO A 167 -5.94 14.97 26.50
N GLU A 168 -4.92 15.47 27.20
CA GLU A 168 -5.04 16.63 28.10
C GLU A 168 -5.09 17.99 27.38
N GLN A 169 -4.56 18.10 26.17
CA GLN A 169 -4.50 19.40 25.47
C GLN A 169 -5.83 19.83 24.84
N VAL A 170 -6.86 18.98 24.84
CA VAL A 170 -8.18 19.31 24.30
C VAL A 170 -9.11 19.94 25.35
N VAL A 171 -8.77 19.85 26.64
CA VAL A 171 -9.66 20.30 27.74
C VAL A 171 -9.31 21.70 28.26
N VAL A 172 -8.12 22.23 27.97
CA VAL A 172 -7.64 23.51 28.55
C VAL A 172 -7.76 24.66 27.56
N GLN A 173 -8.92 24.86 26.94
CA GLN A 173 -9.31 26.13 26.32
C GLN A 173 -10.83 26.31 26.42
N ASN A 174 -11.30 26.56 27.64
CA ASN A 174 -12.58 27.21 27.91
C ASN A 174 -12.32 28.39 28.85
#